data_AF-A0A966DC76-F1
#
_entry.id   AF-A0A966DC76-F1
#
_cell.length_a   1.000
_cell.length_b   1.000
_cell.length_c   1.000
_cell.angle_alpha   90.00
_cell.angle_beta   90.00
_cell.angle_gamma   90.00
#
_symmetry.space_group_name_H-M   'P 1'
#
loop_
_entity.id
_entity.type
_entity.pdbx_description
1 polymer ?
#
loop_
_entity_poly.entity_id
_entity_poly.type
_entity_poly.pdbx_seq_one_letter_code
_entity_poly.pdbx_strand_id
1 'polypeptide(L)'
;MVAKTIGTKVSFAWETVSGVRPTTGYKVWCDCTGHPDLNPEREQIETTKLCETNNKTYEDGLMDFGTLSFGSNLTTDTMDLFIGANGYVTIYATKQASELGLWACVDIQGINKSYFIPVKPQEFGLPSGEAGSNKYELEVRFLATGSAGWNDDPVYDTDTTYDMTITGYVVTGVDLDILKDDKLARSITTSDTSTIVPLPNGTYTVIARKTGKTSQIQDVTIDSDAETVTFTTMA
;
A
#
# COMPACT_ATOMS: atom_id res chain seq x y z
N MET A 1 -1.13 19.14 6.34
CA MET A 1 0.12 18.44 6.70
C MET A 1 1.04 18.49 5.48
N VAL A 2 2.35 18.58 5.64
CA VAL A 2 3.31 18.59 4.51
C VAL A 2 3.89 17.19 4.39
N ALA A 3 4.06 16.70 3.16
CA ALA A 3 4.63 15.39 2.86
C ALA A 3 6.08 15.28 3.38
N LYS A 4 6.45 14.12 3.92
CA LYS A 4 7.80 13.80 4.37
C LYS A 4 8.32 12.57 3.62
N THR A 5 9.60 12.59 3.28
CA THR A 5 10.29 11.41 2.71
C THR A 5 10.60 10.36 3.77
N ILE A 6 10.88 10.79 5.00
CA ILE A 6 11.07 9.88 6.13
C ILE A 6 9.71 9.27 6.49
N GLY A 7 9.67 7.95 6.57
CA GLY A 7 8.45 7.19 6.85
C GLY A 7 7.65 6.81 5.60
N THR A 8 8.11 7.16 4.40
CA THR A 8 7.56 6.63 3.15
C THR A 8 7.76 5.12 3.10
N LYS A 9 6.70 4.39 2.73
CA LYS A 9 6.72 2.94 2.59
C LYS A 9 6.66 2.56 1.11
N VAL A 10 7.63 1.76 0.68
CA VAL A 10 7.55 1.05 -0.60
C VAL A 10 7.05 -0.37 -0.32
N SER A 11 6.03 -0.80 -1.04
CA SER A 11 5.41 -2.10 -0.80
C SER A 11 4.89 -2.73 -2.09
N PHE A 12 4.67 -4.04 -2.05
CA PHE A 12 4.29 -4.83 -3.23
C PHE A 12 3.15 -5.79 -2.93
N ALA A 13 2.25 -5.99 -3.89
CA ALA A 13 1.17 -6.98 -3.83
C ALA A 13 0.90 -7.60 -5.20
N TRP A 14 0.55 -8.88 -5.20
CA TRP A 14 0.06 -9.57 -6.40
C TRP A 14 -1.43 -9.32 -6.60
N GLU A 15 -1.83 -9.18 -7.86
CA GLU A 15 -3.24 -9.29 -8.25
C GLU A 15 -3.84 -10.62 -7.79
N THR A 16 -5.10 -10.57 -7.33
CA THR A 16 -5.94 -11.76 -7.13
C THR A 16 -6.91 -11.96 -8.30
N VAL A 17 -7.18 -10.89 -9.05
CA VAL A 17 -7.93 -10.86 -10.30
C VAL A 17 -7.09 -10.11 -11.33
N SER A 18 -6.85 -10.73 -12.49
CA SER A 18 -6.03 -10.15 -13.55
C SER A 18 -6.48 -8.75 -13.95
N GLY A 19 -5.54 -7.82 -14.02
CA GLY A 19 -5.76 -6.41 -14.38
C GLY A 19 -6.44 -5.57 -13.29
N VAL A 20 -6.71 -6.14 -12.12
CA VAL A 20 -7.33 -5.43 -10.99
C VAL A 20 -6.31 -5.23 -9.89
N ARG A 21 -5.93 -3.96 -9.68
CA ARG A 21 -5.04 -3.54 -8.59
C ARG A 21 -5.53 -4.09 -7.24
N PRO A 22 -4.67 -4.75 -6.45
CA PRO A 22 -4.98 -5.14 -5.07
C PRO A 22 -5.25 -3.93 -4.18
N THR A 23 -6.12 -4.09 -3.18
CA THR A 23 -6.27 -3.12 -2.08
C THR A 23 -5.64 -3.60 -0.78
N THR A 24 -5.31 -4.90 -0.69
CA THR A 24 -4.82 -5.58 0.52
C THR A 24 -3.63 -6.48 0.19
N GLY A 25 -2.89 -6.92 1.21
CA GLY A 25 -1.79 -7.88 1.07
C GLY A 25 -0.48 -7.25 0.58
N TYR A 26 -0.32 -5.94 0.74
CA TYR A 26 0.92 -5.25 0.40
C TYR A 26 2.01 -5.56 1.43
N LYS A 27 3.11 -6.20 1.00
CA LYS A 27 4.27 -6.41 1.87
C LYS A 27 5.21 -5.22 1.78
N VAL A 28 5.51 -4.62 2.93
CA VAL A 28 6.44 -3.49 3.03
C VAL A 28 7.88 -3.98 2.83
N TRP A 29 8.64 -3.23 2.05
CA TRP A 29 10.07 -3.43 1.87
C TRP A 29 10.85 -2.49 2.81
N CYS A 30 11.19 -2.98 4.00
CA CYS A 30 11.82 -2.17 5.05
C CYS A 30 13.22 -1.66 4.71
N ASP A 31 13.95 -2.38 3.85
CA ASP A 31 15.31 -2.02 3.44
C ASP A 31 15.39 -1.06 2.25
N CYS A 32 14.24 -0.66 1.70
CA CYS A 32 14.18 0.33 0.64
C CYS A 32 14.71 1.68 1.14
N THR A 33 15.72 2.21 0.46
CA THR A 33 16.36 3.48 0.78
C THR A 33 15.91 4.63 -0.11
N GLY A 34 15.24 4.33 -1.23
CA GLY A 34 14.69 5.33 -2.14
C GLY A 34 13.89 4.74 -3.29
N HIS A 35 13.00 5.56 -3.85
CA HIS A 35 12.24 5.26 -5.07
C HIS A 35 12.65 6.22 -6.19
N PRO A 36 12.52 5.83 -7.47
CA PRO A 36 12.82 6.73 -8.59
C PRO A 36 11.78 7.84 -8.70
N ASP A 37 12.00 8.79 -9.61
CA ASP A 37 10.93 9.69 -10.01
C ASP A 37 9.79 8.90 -10.67
N LEU A 38 8.55 9.18 -10.23
CA LEU A 38 7.33 8.54 -10.72
C LEU A 38 6.40 9.55 -11.40
N ASN A 39 6.94 10.70 -11.80
CA ASN A 39 6.26 11.74 -12.55
C ASN A 39 6.85 11.91 -13.97
N PRO A 40 6.70 10.91 -14.86
CA PRO A 40 7.23 11.01 -16.22
C PRO A 40 6.49 12.10 -17.00
N GLU A 41 7.21 12.73 -17.92
CA GLU A 41 6.60 13.64 -18.89
C GLU A 41 5.81 12.84 -19.93
N ARG A 42 4.75 13.44 -20.45
CA ARG A 42 4.07 12.90 -21.63
C ARG A 42 4.93 13.16 -22.86
N GLU A 43 4.94 12.20 -23.77
CA GLU A 43 5.45 12.42 -25.12
C GLU A 43 4.71 13.59 -25.78
N GLN A 44 5.42 14.40 -26.56
CA GLN A 44 4.81 15.49 -27.33
C GLN A 44 4.68 15.06 -28.78
N ILE A 45 3.43 14.88 -29.23
CA ILE A 45 3.15 14.55 -30.62
C ILE A 45 3.01 15.86 -31.40
N GLU A 46 3.96 16.15 -32.28
CA GLU A 46 3.89 17.34 -33.13
C GLU A 46 2.79 17.15 -34.19
N THR A 47 1.80 18.06 -34.17
CA THR A 47 0.62 18.03 -35.06
C THR A 47 0.61 19.19 -36.05
N THR A 48 1.72 19.91 -36.18
CA THR A 48 1.88 21.08 -37.05
C THR A 48 1.53 20.71 -38.50
N LYS A 49 0.57 21.43 -39.10
CA LYS A 49 0.18 21.24 -40.50
C LYS A 49 1.25 21.80 -41.44
N LEU A 50 1.41 21.21 -42.62
CA LEU A 50 2.41 21.65 -43.62
C LEU A 50 2.25 23.11 -44.10
N CYS A 51 1.03 23.65 -44.04
CA CYS A 51 0.77 25.05 -44.41
C CYS A 51 1.05 26.05 -43.27
N GLU A 52 1.33 25.56 -42.06
CA GLU A 52 1.65 26.40 -40.92
C GLU A 52 3.10 26.90 -41.05
N THR A 53 3.29 28.20 -40.83
CA THR A 53 4.56 28.89 -41.10
C THR A 53 5.15 29.56 -39.87
N ASN A 54 4.37 29.72 -38.80
CA ASN A 54 4.77 30.54 -37.65
C ASN A 54 4.76 29.79 -36.33
N ASN A 55 3.88 28.81 -36.13
CA ASN A 55 3.74 28.13 -34.84
C ASN A 55 3.74 26.62 -34.97
N LYS A 56 4.39 25.93 -34.03
CA LYS A 56 4.21 24.48 -33.89
C LYS A 56 2.99 24.19 -33.01
N THR A 57 2.26 23.13 -33.32
CA THR A 57 1.16 22.62 -32.49
C THR A 57 1.49 21.22 -32.00
N TYR A 58 1.03 20.90 -30.79
CA TYR A 58 1.33 19.64 -30.12
C TYR A 58 0.08 19.06 -29.46
N GLU A 59 0.03 17.74 -29.36
CA GLU A 59 -0.93 16.99 -28.56
C GLU A 59 -0.19 16.07 -27.58
N ASP A 60 -0.82 15.77 -26.45
CA ASP A 60 -0.28 14.89 -25.41
C ASP A 60 -0.25 13.44 -25.88
N GLY A 61 0.93 12.83 -25.85
CA GLY A 61 1.18 11.42 -26.12
C GLY A 61 1.14 10.53 -24.88
N LEU A 62 1.77 9.36 -25.00
CA LEU A 62 1.84 8.38 -23.91
C LEU A 62 2.85 8.81 -22.84
N MET A 63 2.71 8.25 -21.64
CA MET A 63 3.71 8.39 -20.57
C MET A 63 4.58 7.14 -20.59
N ASP A 64 5.90 7.32 -20.55
CA ASP A 64 6.86 6.23 -20.42
C ASP A 64 7.60 6.33 -19.08
N PHE A 65 7.43 5.29 -18.25
CA PHE A 65 8.15 5.14 -16.99
C PHE A 65 9.48 4.37 -17.17
N GLY A 66 9.66 3.70 -18.30
CA GLY A 66 10.81 2.85 -18.59
C GLY A 66 11.11 1.85 -17.45
N THR A 67 12.39 1.76 -17.12
CA THR A 67 12.88 0.96 -16.00
C THR A 67 12.92 1.81 -14.73
N LEU A 68 12.26 1.32 -13.70
CA LEU A 68 12.22 1.90 -12.36
C LEU A 68 13.31 1.26 -11.49
N SER A 69 14.25 2.08 -11.01
CA SER A 69 15.31 1.64 -10.09
C SER A 69 15.02 2.10 -8.67
N PHE A 70 14.80 1.15 -7.75
CA PHE A 70 14.64 1.43 -6.33
C PHE A 70 15.93 1.11 -5.58
N GLY A 71 16.38 2.05 -4.74
CA GLY A 71 17.55 1.87 -3.89
C GLY A 71 17.23 0.96 -2.69
N SER A 72 18.20 0.13 -2.32
CA SER A 72 18.07 -0.77 -1.16
C SER A 72 19.40 -1.12 -0.53
N ASN A 73 19.36 -1.49 0.74
CA ASN A 73 20.42 -2.28 1.35
C ASN A 73 20.27 -3.77 0.96
N LEU A 74 21.38 -4.46 0.74
CA LEU A 74 21.41 -5.90 0.52
C LEU A 74 21.40 -6.62 1.87
N THR A 75 20.24 -7.15 2.24
CA THR A 75 20.00 -7.90 3.49
C THR A 75 19.38 -9.26 3.18
N THR A 76 19.34 -10.17 4.16
CA THR A 76 18.59 -11.43 4.03
C THR A 76 17.13 -11.17 3.72
N ASP A 77 16.50 -10.20 4.38
CA ASP A 77 15.08 -9.87 4.17
C ASP A 77 14.83 -9.38 2.73
N THR A 78 15.72 -8.55 2.18
CA THR A 78 15.64 -8.12 0.78
C THR A 78 15.81 -9.31 -0.18
N MET A 79 16.74 -10.21 0.12
CA MET A 79 16.94 -11.43 -0.68
C MET A 79 15.71 -12.33 -0.65
N ASP A 80 15.13 -12.57 0.53
CA ASP A 80 13.94 -13.40 0.69
C ASP A 80 12.72 -12.77 0.02
N LEU A 81 12.56 -11.45 0.11
CA LEU A 81 11.45 -10.71 -0.49
C LEU A 81 11.45 -10.79 -2.02
N PHE A 82 12.62 -10.75 -2.66
CA PHE A 82 12.70 -10.72 -4.13
C PHE A 82 13.10 -12.04 -4.76
N ILE A 83 14.10 -12.74 -4.24
CA ILE A 83 14.68 -13.93 -4.89
C ILE A 83 14.66 -15.19 -4.02
N GLY A 84 14.05 -15.15 -2.83
CA GLY A 84 13.76 -16.33 -2.03
C GLY A 84 12.74 -17.26 -2.71
N ALA A 85 12.41 -18.39 -2.06
CA ALA A 85 11.48 -19.39 -2.62
C ALA A 85 10.09 -18.81 -2.97
N ASN A 86 9.64 -17.80 -2.21
CA ASN A 86 8.39 -17.06 -2.45
C ASN A 86 8.64 -15.61 -2.89
N GLY A 87 9.87 -15.29 -3.30
CA GLY A 87 10.28 -13.94 -3.66
C GLY A 87 9.63 -13.49 -4.97
N TYR A 88 9.42 -12.17 -5.11
CA TYR A 88 8.70 -11.59 -6.24
C TYR A 88 9.30 -11.92 -7.62
N VAL A 89 10.62 -11.95 -7.75
CA VAL A 89 11.32 -12.34 -8.98
C VAL A 89 11.10 -13.83 -9.24
N THR A 90 11.31 -14.67 -8.21
CA THR A 90 11.23 -16.14 -8.31
C THR A 90 9.86 -16.62 -8.78
N ILE A 91 8.78 -16.11 -8.20
CA ILE A 91 7.42 -16.60 -8.49
C ILE A 91 6.73 -15.84 -9.62
N TYR A 92 7.39 -14.85 -10.24
CA TYR A 92 6.78 -14.00 -11.26
C TYR A 92 6.26 -14.79 -12.45
N ALA A 93 7.08 -15.71 -12.99
CA ALA A 93 6.68 -16.54 -14.13
C ALA A 93 5.45 -17.40 -13.80
N THR A 94 5.36 -17.93 -12.57
CA THR A 94 4.20 -18.70 -12.11
C THR A 94 2.94 -17.85 -12.00
N LYS A 95 3.04 -16.63 -11.47
CA LYS A 95 1.91 -15.70 -11.36
C LYS A 95 1.43 -15.22 -12.73
N GLN A 96 2.35 -14.97 -13.65
CA GLN A 96 2.03 -14.60 -15.03
C GLN A 96 1.37 -15.71 -15.83
N ALA A 97 1.60 -16.99 -15.50
CA ALA A 97 0.85 -18.08 -16.11
C ALA A 97 -0.66 -18.00 -15.81
N SER A 98 -1.02 -17.30 -14.73
CA SER A 98 -2.41 -16.96 -14.37
C SER A 98 -2.77 -15.51 -14.70
N GLU A 99 -1.97 -14.82 -15.52
CA GLU A 99 -2.18 -13.42 -15.94
C GLU A 99 -2.22 -12.41 -14.78
N LEU A 100 -1.61 -12.73 -13.64
CA LEU A 100 -1.61 -11.86 -12.46
C LEU A 100 -0.41 -10.92 -12.48
N GLY A 101 -0.68 -9.61 -12.43
CA GLY A 101 0.33 -8.56 -12.30
C GLY A 101 0.86 -8.38 -10.87
N LEU A 102 2.07 -7.84 -10.77
CA LEU A 102 2.62 -7.32 -9.51
C LEU A 102 2.41 -5.80 -9.47
N TRP A 103 2.01 -5.27 -8.32
CA TRP A 103 1.84 -3.83 -8.11
C TRP A 103 2.82 -3.32 -7.08
N ALA A 104 3.54 -2.25 -7.41
CA ALA A 104 4.31 -1.46 -6.45
C ALA A 104 3.45 -0.31 -5.92
N CYS A 105 3.64 0.02 -4.66
CA CYS A 105 2.99 1.13 -3.97
C CYS A 105 4.03 1.98 -3.25
N VAL A 106 3.97 3.30 -3.44
CA VAL A 106 4.68 4.30 -2.66
C VAL A 106 3.66 5.05 -1.80
N ASP A 107 3.64 4.74 -0.52
CA ASP A 107 2.81 5.42 0.50
C ASP A 107 3.66 6.49 1.21
N ILE A 108 3.28 7.75 1.06
CA ILE A 108 4.04 8.90 1.55
C ILE A 108 3.42 9.43 2.84
N GLN A 109 4.21 9.46 3.91
CA GLN A 109 3.73 9.97 5.19
C GLN A 109 3.24 11.43 5.08
N GLY A 110 1.99 11.65 5.47
CA GLY A 110 1.35 12.97 5.49
C GLY A 110 0.47 13.28 4.27
N ILE A 111 0.35 12.34 3.33
CA ILE A 111 -0.62 12.36 2.23
C ILE A 111 -1.61 11.20 2.46
N ASN A 112 -2.91 11.41 2.24
CA ASN A 112 -3.94 10.36 2.40
C ASN A 112 -4.19 9.60 1.08
N LYS A 113 -3.15 9.48 0.26
CA LYS A 113 -3.15 8.82 -1.04
C LYS A 113 -1.76 8.27 -1.27
N SER A 114 -1.75 7.11 -1.89
CA SER A 114 -0.55 6.41 -2.30
C SER A 114 -0.45 6.36 -3.82
N TYR A 115 0.77 6.26 -4.33
CA TYR A 115 1.01 6.14 -5.76
C TYR A 115 1.27 4.67 -6.12
N PHE A 116 0.52 4.17 -7.10
CA PHE A 116 0.56 2.77 -7.50
C PHE A 116 1.01 2.64 -8.94
N ILE A 117 1.84 1.64 -9.22
CA ILE A 117 2.32 1.32 -10.57
C ILE A 117 2.40 -0.20 -10.74
N PRO A 118 1.80 -0.77 -11.80
CA PRO A 118 1.98 -2.18 -12.12
C PRO A 118 3.39 -2.39 -12.67
N VAL A 119 4.07 -3.42 -12.19
CA VAL A 119 5.50 -3.64 -12.41
C VAL A 119 5.80 -5.10 -12.75
N LYS A 120 6.88 -5.29 -13.50
CA LYS A 120 7.57 -6.56 -13.68
C LYS A 120 8.93 -6.47 -12.99
N PRO A 121 9.20 -7.27 -11.95
CA PRO A 121 10.51 -7.32 -11.31
C PRO A 121 11.55 -7.90 -12.28
N GLN A 122 12.77 -7.40 -12.17
CA GLN A 122 13.92 -7.89 -12.92
C GLN A 122 14.89 -8.60 -11.98
N GLU A 123 15.62 -9.58 -12.53
CA GLU A 123 16.74 -10.19 -11.82
C GLU A 123 17.81 -9.14 -11.53
N PHE A 124 18.40 -9.21 -10.35
CA PHE A 124 19.55 -8.39 -9.96
C PHE A 124 20.74 -9.28 -9.64
N GLY A 125 21.92 -8.81 -10.00
CA GLY A 125 23.19 -9.47 -9.69
C GLY A 125 23.76 -9.02 -8.35
N LEU A 126 25.02 -9.38 -8.12
CA LEU A 126 25.79 -8.90 -6.98
C LEU A 126 26.19 -7.42 -7.20
N PRO A 127 25.84 -6.50 -6.29
CA PRO A 127 26.33 -5.12 -6.36
C PRO A 127 27.84 -5.02 -6.07
N SER A 128 28.45 -3.90 -6.44
CA SER A 128 29.85 -3.61 -6.08
C SER A 128 30.02 -3.51 -4.57
N GLY A 129 31.14 -4.03 -4.06
CA GLY A 129 31.51 -3.92 -2.64
C GLY A 129 32.91 -3.32 -2.49
N GLU A 130 33.06 -2.43 -1.52
CA GLU A 130 34.35 -1.82 -1.17
C GLU A 130 34.65 -2.01 0.31
N ALA A 131 35.90 -2.33 0.64
CA ALA A 131 36.33 -2.45 2.03
C ALA A 131 36.23 -1.07 2.72
N GLY A 132 35.50 -1.01 3.85
CA GLY A 132 35.24 0.23 4.58
C GLY A 132 33.84 0.82 4.33
N SER A 133 33.08 0.30 3.38
CA SER A 133 31.63 0.53 3.35
C SER A 133 30.96 -0.32 4.43
N ASN A 134 30.05 0.28 5.21
CA ASN A 134 29.33 -0.42 6.27
C ASN A 134 28.15 -1.26 5.75
N LYS A 135 27.79 -1.14 4.46
CA LYS A 135 26.64 -1.81 3.84
C LYS A 135 26.90 -2.10 2.37
N TYR A 136 26.31 -3.20 1.89
CA TYR A 136 26.12 -3.43 0.46
C TYR A 136 24.83 -2.73 0.02
N GLU A 137 24.92 -1.89 -1.00
CA GLU A 137 23.79 -1.18 -1.58
C GLU A 137 23.49 -1.77 -2.96
N LEU A 138 22.21 -1.89 -3.31
CA LEU A 138 21.79 -2.34 -4.63
C LEU A 138 20.64 -1.50 -5.19
N GLU A 139 20.48 -1.57 -6.50
CA GLU A 139 19.28 -1.11 -7.20
C GLU A 139 18.43 -2.33 -7.60
N VAL A 140 17.24 -2.45 -7.03
CA VAL A 140 16.25 -3.42 -7.51
C VAL A 140 15.46 -2.75 -8.63
N ARG A 141 15.45 -3.40 -9.80
CA ARG A 141 14.87 -2.85 -11.01
C ARG A 141 13.55 -3.50 -11.36
N PHE A 142 12.64 -2.67 -11.86
CA PHE A 142 11.32 -3.08 -12.32
C PHE A 142 11.02 -2.43 -13.66
N LEU A 143 10.32 -3.13 -14.54
CA LEU A 143 9.74 -2.54 -15.75
C LEU A 143 8.29 -2.17 -15.45
N ALA A 144 7.87 -0.94 -15.75
CA ALA A 144 6.46 -0.57 -15.66
C ALA A 144 5.65 -1.31 -16.73
N THR A 145 4.51 -1.88 -16.36
CA THR A 145 3.70 -2.75 -17.27
C THR A 145 2.33 -2.17 -17.62
N GLY A 146 1.99 -0.99 -17.10
CA GLY A 146 0.67 -0.41 -17.28
C GLY A 146 0.52 0.96 -16.62
N SER A 147 -0.72 1.40 -16.48
CA SER A 147 -1.05 2.73 -16.00
C SER A 147 -0.77 2.87 -14.50
N ALA A 148 -0.04 3.91 -14.14
CA ALA A 148 0.18 4.32 -12.76
C ALA A 148 -0.80 5.41 -12.32
N GLY A 149 -0.96 5.59 -11.01
CA GLY A 149 -1.77 6.70 -10.50
C GLY A 149 -1.97 6.72 -9.00
N TRP A 150 -2.49 7.85 -8.54
CA TRP A 150 -2.87 8.10 -7.15
C TRP A 150 -4.18 7.39 -6.80
N ASN A 151 -4.16 6.61 -5.72
CA ASN A 151 -5.36 5.96 -5.17
C ASN A 151 -5.33 6.03 -3.63
N ASP A 152 -6.39 5.54 -3.01
CA ASP A 152 -6.45 5.41 -1.56
C ASP A 152 -5.42 4.38 -1.07
N ASP A 153 -4.96 4.57 0.16
CA ASP A 153 -3.83 3.84 0.75
C ASP A 153 -4.08 2.32 0.82
N PRO A 154 -3.02 1.49 0.70
CA PRO A 154 -3.16 0.04 0.76
C PRO A 154 -3.38 -0.48 2.19
N VAL A 155 -3.86 -1.71 2.30
CA VAL A 155 -3.77 -2.52 3.53
C VAL A 155 -2.58 -3.47 3.43
N TYR A 156 -1.74 -3.52 4.46
CA TYR A 156 -0.48 -4.26 4.43
C TYR A 156 -0.65 -5.73 4.82
N ASP A 157 0.28 -6.61 4.42
CA ASP A 157 0.24 -8.06 4.74
C ASP A 157 0.68 -8.36 6.18
N THR A 158 1.46 -7.48 6.79
CA THR A 158 1.79 -7.53 8.23
C THR A 158 0.62 -7.11 9.11
N ASP A 159 -0.46 -6.63 8.50
CA ASP A 159 -1.72 -6.43 9.19
C ASP A 159 -2.44 -7.79 9.31
N THR A 160 -1.88 -8.72 10.09
CA THR A 160 -2.67 -9.88 10.54
C THR A 160 -3.92 -9.32 11.20
N THR A 161 -5.08 -9.59 10.60
CA THR A 161 -6.35 -9.11 11.11
C THR A 161 -6.88 -10.08 12.16
N TYR A 162 -7.19 -9.57 13.33
CA TYR A 162 -7.83 -10.30 14.42
C TYR A 162 -9.29 -9.87 14.50
N ASP A 163 -10.18 -10.80 14.85
CA ASP A 163 -11.60 -10.52 14.99
C ASP A 163 -11.87 -9.80 16.31
N MET A 164 -12.23 -8.52 16.22
CA MET A 164 -12.82 -7.81 17.35
C MET A 164 -14.32 -8.13 17.42
N THR A 165 -14.78 -8.71 18.53
CA THR A 165 -16.21 -8.98 18.75
C THR A 165 -16.78 -7.98 19.73
N ILE A 166 -17.65 -7.09 19.27
CA ILE A 166 -18.31 -6.12 20.14
C ILE A 166 -19.70 -6.66 20.49
N THR A 167 -20.00 -6.89 21.77
CA THR A 167 -21.29 -7.44 22.24
C THR A 167 -22.00 -6.51 23.24
N GLY A 168 -23.31 -6.69 23.43
CA GLY A 168 -24.05 -6.05 24.52
C GLY A 168 -24.75 -4.73 24.18
N TYR A 169 -24.78 -4.31 22.91
CA TYR A 169 -25.55 -3.13 22.52
C TYR A 169 -27.06 -3.37 22.73
N VAL A 170 -27.66 -2.58 23.62
CA VAL A 170 -29.11 -2.62 23.91
C VAL A 170 -29.91 -1.76 22.92
N VAL A 171 -29.24 -1.11 21.95
CA VAL A 171 -29.87 -0.11 21.08
C VAL A 171 -29.46 -0.32 19.63
N THR A 172 -30.44 -0.59 18.76
CA THR A 172 -30.28 -0.69 17.31
C THR A 172 -29.97 0.68 16.69
N GLY A 173 -29.18 0.70 15.60
CA GLY A 173 -28.87 1.90 14.80
C GLY A 173 -27.85 2.85 15.43
N VAL A 174 -26.80 2.31 16.07
CA VAL A 174 -25.63 3.08 16.51
C VAL A 174 -24.52 2.94 15.47
N ASP A 175 -23.95 4.06 15.05
CA ASP A 175 -22.75 4.08 14.22
C ASP A 175 -21.50 4.00 15.11
N LEU A 176 -20.61 3.06 14.83
CA LEU A 176 -19.34 2.89 15.51
C LEU A 176 -18.23 3.40 14.61
N ASP A 177 -17.49 4.40 15.10
CA ASP A 177 -16.24 4.83 14.50
C ASP A 177 -15.07 4.21 15.26
N ILE A 178 -14.21 3.51 14.52
CA ILE A 178 -13.02 2.86 15.05
C ILE A 178 -11.83 3.66 14.54
N LEU A 179 -11.07 4.22 15.46
CA LEU A 179 -9.92 5.07 15.18
C LEU A 179 -8.63 4.29 15.44
N LYS A 180 -7.64 4.38 14.56
CA LYS A 180 -6.25 3.97 14.80
C LYS A 180 -5.38 5.21 14.74
N ASP A 181 -4.60 5.49 15.78
CA ASP A 181 -3.77 6.70 15.87
C ASP A 181 -4.57 7.99 15.54
N ASP A 182 -5.76 8.13 16.15
CA ASP A 182 -6.72 9.23 15.93
C ASP A 182 -7.30 9.38 14.51
N LYS A 183 -7.03 8.42 13.61
CA LYS A 183 -7.58 8.40 12.24
C LYS A 183 -8.68 7.37 12.10
N LEU A 184 -9.74 7.71 11.35
CA LEU A 184 -10.83 6.78 11.07
C LEU A 184 -10.30 5.57 10.29
N ALA A 185 -10.22 4.43 10.98
CA ALA A 185 -9.83 3.15 10.39
C ALA A 185 -11.06 2.45 9.81
N ARG A 186 -12.21 2.54 10.48
CA ARG A 186 -13.46 1.90 10.04
C ARG A 186 -14.68 2.58 10.63
N SER A 187 -15.79 2.61 9.88
CA SER A 187 -17.10 3.01 10.38
C SER A 187 -18.12 1.92 10.10
N ILE A 188 -18.97 1.61 11.08
CA ILE A 188 -19.91 0.48 11.02
C ILE A 188 -21.24 0.87 11.65
N THR A 189 -22.33 0.67 10.93
CA THR A 189 -23.68 0.75 11.51
C THR A 189 -24.03 -0.60 12.12
N THR A 190 -24.25 -0.62 13.43
CA THR A 190 -24.63 -1.85 14.15
C THR A 190 -26.04 -2.31 13.74
N SER A 191 -26.17 -3.56 13.32
CA SER A 191 -27.45 -4.14 12.91
C SER A 191 -28.15 -4.96 13.99
N ASP A 192 -27.45 -5.48 15.02
CA ASP A 192 -28.02 -6.13 16.22
C ASP A 192 -26.91 -6.51 17.25
N THR A 193 -27.24 -7.32 18.28
CA THR A 193 -26.56 -7.60 19.57
C THR A 193 -25.06 -7.93 19.57
N SER A 194 -24.46 -8.19 18.42
CA SER A 194 -23.01 -8.28 18.25
C SER A 194 -22.56 -7.81 16.86
N THR A 195 -21.33 -7.31 16.76
CA THR A 195 -20.68 -6.94 15.49
C THR A 195 -19.24 -7.40 15.51
N ILE A 196 -18.83 -8.14 14.46
CA ILE A 196 -17.45 -8.60 14.29
C ILE A 196 -16.72 -7.64 13.34
N VAL A 197 -15.54 -7.18 13.75
CA VAL A 197 -14.73 -6.25 12.98
C VAL A 197 -13.31 -6.79 12.85
N PRO A 198 -12.89 -7.28 11.68
CA PRO A 198 -11.51 -7.68 11.47
C PRO A 198 -10.62 -6.43 11.40
N LEU A 199 -9.61 -6.38 12.28
CA LEU A 199 -8.67 -5.25 12.41
C LEU A 199 -7.23 -5.76 12.61
N PRO A 200 -6.22 -5.07 12.05
CA PRO A 200 -4.82 -5.37 12.30
C PRO A 200 -4.44 -5.28 13.78
N ASN A 201 -3.29 -5.83 14.17
CA ASN A 201 -2.66 -5.50 15.45
C ASN A 201 -2.49 -3.97 15.63
N GLY A 202 -2.72 -3.50 16.85
CA GLY A 202 -2.64 -2.09 17.17
C GLY A 202 -3.58 -1.65 18.28
N THR A 203 -3.44 -0.38 18.67
CA THR A 203 -4.35 0.26 19.62
C THR A 203 -5.38 1.07 18.85
N TYR A 204 -6.66 0.89 19.22
CA TYR A 204 -7.80 1.52 18.58
C TYR A 204 -8.68 2.21 19.61
N THR A 205 -9.28 3.33 19.24
CA THR A 205 -10.32 3.97 20.05
C THR A 205 -11.67 3.74 19.38
N VAL A 206 -12.62 3.18 20.13
CA VAL A 206 -13.98 2.94 19.63
C VAL A 206 -14.93 4.03 20.13
N ILE A 207 -15.57 4.73 19.20
CA ILE A 207 -16.54 5.79 19.47
C ILE A 207 -17.92 5.35 18.98
N ALA A 208 -18.92 5.38 19.87
CA ALA A 208 -20.31 5.23 19.48
C ALA A 208 -20.95 6.59 19.18
N ARG A 209 -21.63 6.67 18.04
CA ARG A 209 -22.42 7.81 17.60
C ARG A 209 -23.86 7.40 17.39
N LYS A 210 -24.77 8.17 17.98
CA LYS A 210 -26.20 8.16 17.68
C LYS A 210 -26.65 9.60 17.57
N THR A 211 -27.61 9.92 16.71
CA THR A 211 -28.06 11.30 16.47
C THR A 211 -28.16 12.12 17.76
N GLY A 212 -27.28 13.13 17.90
CA GLY A 212 -27.24 14.03 19.06
C GLY A 212 -26.47 13.54 20.29
N LYS A 213 -25.80 12.37 20.25
CA LYS A 213 -24.99 11.82 21.36
C LYS A 213 -23.72 11.13 20.84
N THR A 214 -22.59 11.42 21.50
CA THR A 214 -21.30 10.77 21.25
C THR A 214 -20.73 10.28 22.57
N SER A 215 -20.32 9.02 22.62
CA SER A 215 -19.64 8.44 23.77
C SER A 215 -18.40 7.69 23.31
N GLN A 216 -17.25 7.99 23.92
CA GLN A 216 -16.08 7.11 23.84
C GLN A 216 -16.42 5.84 24.64
N ILE A 217 -16.26 4.68 24.02
CA ILE A 217 -16.52 3.40 24.68
C ILE A 217 -15.27 2.96 25.43
N GLN A 218 -14.14 2.77 24.73
CA GLN A 218 -12.87 2.36 25.33
C GLN A 218 -11.71 2.47 24.32
N ASP A 219 -10.48 2.46 24.83
CA ASP A 219 -9.27 2.17 24.04
C ASP A 219 -8.99 0.66 24.07
N VAL A 220 -8.67 0.10 22.91
CA VAL A 220 -8.58 -1.35 22.65
C VAL A 220 -7.24 -1.68 22.04
N THR A 221 -6.46 -2.53 22.70
CA THR A 221 -5.24 -3.08 22.11
C THR A 221 -5.52 -4.48 21.57
N ILE A 222 -5.29 -4.66 20.27
CA ILE A 222 -5.24 -5.96 19.60
C ILE A 222 -3.77 -6.35 19.50
N ASP A 223 -3.42 -7.48 20.12
CA ASP A 223 -2.07 -8.06 20.14
C ASP A 223 -2.13 -9.52 19.68
N SER A 224 -0.99 -10.08 19.26
CA SER A 224 -0.86 -11.39 18.62
C SER A 224 -1.38 -12.57 19.43
N ASP A 225 -1.54 -12.40 20.74
CA ASP A 225 -1.98 -13.43 21.69
C ASP A 225 -3.50 -13.44 21.91
N ALA A 226 -4.23 -12.44 21.40
CA ALA A 226 -5.68 -12.31 21.58
C ALA A 226 -6.42 -12.62 20.26
N GLU A 227 -6.79 -13.89 20.05
CA GLU A 227 -7.60 -14.32 18.90
C GLU A 227 -9.01 -13.69 18.88
N THR A 228 -9.49 -13.16 20.01
CA THR A 228 -10.78 -12.46 20.10
C THR A 228 -10.78 -11.47 21.28
N VAL A 229 -11.14 -10.21 21.03
CA VAL A 229 -11.42 -9.23 22.09
C VAL A 229 -12.92 -9.01 22.19
N THR A 230 -13.51 -9.37 23.33
CA THR A 230 -14.97 -9.28 23.57
C THR A 230 -15.30 -8.09 24.47
N PHE A 231 -16.20 -7.22 24.02
CA PHE A 231 -16.74 -6.12 24.82
C PHE A 231 -18.16 -6.40 25.24
N THR A 232 -18.53 -6.03 26.47
CA THR A 232 -19.92 -5.91 26.91
C THR A 232 -20.15 -4.46 27.29
N THR A 233 -20.97 -3.74 26.54
CA THR A 233 -21.40 -2.40 26.96
C THR A 233 -22.29 -2.55 28.20
N MET A 234 -21.89 -1.96 29.34
CA MET A 234 -22.82 -1.81 30.46
C MET A 234 -23.89 -0.80 30.06
N ALA A 235 -25.15 -1.23 30.20
CA ALA A 235 -26.35 -0.45 29.87
C ALA A 235 -26.40 0.92 30.55
#